data_AF-A0A375YWM2-F1
#
_entry.id   AF-A0A375YWM2-F1
#
_cell.length_a   1.000
_cell.length_b   1.000
_cell.length_c   1.000
_cell.angle_alpha   90.00
_cell.angle_beta   90.00
_cell.angle_gamma   90.00
#
_symmetry.space_group_name_H-M   'P 1'
#
loop_
_entity.id
_entity.type
_entity.pdbx_description
1 polymer ?
#
loop_
_entity_poly.entity_id
_entity_poly.type
_entity_poly.pdbx_seq_one_letter_code
_entity_poly.pdbx_strand_id
1 'polypeptide(L)'
;MTTQDPRTGEDTFDLIDDAVAALADRRGVWLGDDLRSLALVASLIQQAERCLPQLVHDARANGHGWTEIARALGTNPAEAILRFDPESPIADGRWP
;
A
#
# COMPACT_ATOMS: atom_id res chain seq x y z
N MET A 1 9.13 -3.22 -23.85
CA MET A 1 9.87 -2.45 -22.83
C MET A 1 8.82 -1.69 -22.04
N THR A 2 8.33 -2.26 -20.95
CA THR A 2 7.28 -1.62 -20.13
C THR A 2 7.94 -0.53 -19.31
N THR A 3 7.84 0.70 -19.77
CA THR A 3 8.13 1.89 -18.96
C THR A 3 7.31 1.76 -17.67
N GLN A 4 7.96 1.68 -16.52
CA GLN A 4 7.26 1.74 -15.23
C GLN A 4 6.52 3.07 -15.18
N ASP A 5 5.20 3.03 -14.96
CA ASP A 5 4.49 4.24 -14.58
C ASP A 5 5.11 4.81 -13.30
N PRO A 6 5.24 6.14 -13.21
CA PRO A 6 5.80 6.79 -12.03
C PRO A 6 4.98 6.40 -10.80
N ARG A 7 5.66 6.05 -9.70
CA ARG A 7 5.01 5.64 -8.43
C ARG A 7 4.10 6.73 -7.84
N THR A 8 4.36 7.97 -8.22
CA THR A 8 3.59 9.16 -7.87
C THR A 8 3.55 10.06 -9.10
N GLY A 9 2.36 10.45 -9.51
CA GLY A 9 2.05 11.37 -10.60
C GLY A 9 0.79 12.17 -10.30
N GLU A 10 0.42 13.04 -11.23
CA GLU A 10 -0.81 13.84 -11.17
C GLU A 10 -2.05 12.95 -11.02
N ASP A 11 -2.09 11.83 -11.76
CA ASP A 11 -3.13 10.81 -11.67
C ASP A 11 -3.24 10.18 -10.27
N THR A 12 -2.12 9.85 -9.64
CA THR A 12 -2.13 9.31 -8.27
C THR A 12 -2.49 10.37 -7.22
N PHE A 13 -2.24 11.65 -7.50
CA PHE A 13 -2.62 12.75 -6.62
C PHE A 13 -4.14 12.93 -6.62
N ASP A 14 -4.75 13.01 -7.80
CA ASP A 14 -6.20 13.13 -7.96
C ASP A 14 -6.93 11.94 -7.29
N LEU A 15 -6.42 10.72 -7.47
CA LEU A 15 -7.00 9.53 -6.84
C LEU A 15 -6.91 9.54 -5.31
N ILE A 16 -5.85 10.11 -4.74
CA ILE A 16 -5.71 10.22 -3.29
C ILE A 16 -6.67 11.29 -2.75
N ASP A 17 -6.82 12.42 -3.44
CA ASP A 17 -7.79 13.46 -3.06
C ASP A 17 -9.23 12.90 -3.08
N ASP A 18 -9.59 12.14 -4.12
CA ASP A 18 -10.88 11.45 -4.20
C ASP A 18 -11.08 10.45 -3.07
N ALA A 19 -10.05 9.65 -2.74
CA ALA A 19 -10.12 8.68 -1.66
C ALA A 19 -10.27 9.36 -0.28
N VAL A 20 -9.59 10.48 -0.07
CA VAL A 20 -9.69 11.30 1.15
C VAL A 20 -11.10 11.89 1.26
N ALA A 21 -11.63 12.46 0.19
CA ALA A 21 -13.00 12.99 0.15
C ALA A 21 -14.04 11.91 0.43
N ALA A 22 -13.93 10.75 -0.20
CA ALA A 22 -14.82 9.62 0.04
C ALA A 22 -14.74 9.10 1.49
N LEU A 23 -13.54 9.07 2.10
CA LEU A 23 -13.39 8.65 3.48
C LEU A 23 -13.93 9.69 4.48
N ALA A 24 -13.76 10.98 4.17
CA ALA A 24 -14.30 12.08 4.96
C ALA A 24 -15.82 12.04 5.02
N ASP A 25 -16.47 11.85 3.87
CA ASP A 25 -17.93 11.71 3.74
C ASP A 25 -18.43 10.53 4.59
N ARG A 26 -17.81 9.34 4.45
CA ARG A 26 -18.14 8.14 5.24
C ARG A 26 -18.00 8.34 6.75
N ARG A 27 -17.10 9.22 7.19
CA ARG A 27 -16.82 9.48 8.62
C ARG A 27 -17.52 10.75 9.14
N GLY A 28 -18.22 11.50 8.29
CA GLY A 28 -18.83 12.79 8.66
C GLY A 28 -17.80 13.85 9.06
N VAL A 29 -16.62 13.82 8.45
CA VAL A 29 -15.49 14.68 8.79
C VAL A 29 -15.39 15.81 7.78
N TRP A 30 -15.20 17.03 8.27
CA TRP A 30 -14.95 18.20 7.43
C TRP A 30 -13.46 18.30 7.03
N LEU A 31 -13.20 18.47 5.72
CA LEU A 31 -11.85 18.53 5.13
C LEU A 31 -11.12 19.86 5.31
N GLY A 32 -11.80 20.91 5.79
CA GLY A 32 -11.18 22.21 6.05
C GLY A 32 -10.28 22.26 7.29
N ASP A 33 -10.10 21.13 7.97
CA ASP A 33 -9.20 20.97 9.12
C ASP A 33 -8.04 20.05 8.71
N ASP A 34 -6.84 20.62 8.62
CA ASP A 34 -5.64 19.93 8.17
C ASP A 34 -5.30 18.70 9.02
N LEU A 35 -5.59 18.73 10.33
CA LEU A 35 -5.32 17.60 11.20
C LEU A 35 -6.26 16.41 10.88
N ARG A 36 -7.50 16.71 10.52
CA ARG A 36 -8.47 15.69 10.08
C ARG A 36 -8.08 15.12 8.73
N SER A 37 -7.67 15.96 7.79
CA SER A 37 -7.16 15.52 6.47
C SER A 37 -5.92 14.62 6.62
N LEU A 38 -4.98 14.99 7.50
CA LEU A 38 -3.82 14.15 7.84
C LEU A 38 -4.24 12.79 8.40
N ALA A 39 -5.20 12.75 9.33
CA ALA A 39 -5.67 11.50 9.93
C ALA A 39 -6.37 10.58 8.91
N LEU A 40 -7.06 11.15 7.91
CA LEU A 40 -7.67 10.40 6.82
C LEU A 40 -6.61 9.77 5.92
N VAL A 41 -5.61 10.54 5.48
CA VAL A 41 -4.48 10.02 4.69
C VAL A 41 -3.73 8.93 5.46
N ALA A 42 -3.43 9.15 6.74
CA ALA A 42 -2.78 8.14 7.59
C ALA A 42 -3.60 6.86 7.69
N SER A 43 -4.94 6.98 7.78
CA SER A 43 -5.84 5.82 7.77
C SER A 43 -5.80 5.06 6.44
N LEU A 44 -5.75 5.77 5.32
CA LEU A 44 -5.68 5.17 3.99
C LEU A 44 -4.35 4.45 3.78
N ILE A 45 -3.23 5.07 4.18
CA ILE A 45 -1.90 4.44 4.14
C ILE A 45 -1.91 3.16 4.98
N GLN A 46 -2.37 3.25 6.23
CA GLN A 46 -2.41 2.09 7.12
C GLN A 46 -3.29 0.97 6.55
N GLN A 47 -4.43 1.31 5.94
CA GLN A 47 -5.29 0.31 5.31
C GLN A 47 -4.64 -0.32 4.08
N ALA A 48 -3.98 0.48 3.23
CA ALA A 48 -3.24 -0.03 2.07
C ALA A 48 -2.10 -0.96 2.50
N GLU A 49 -1.32 -0.56 3.52
CA GLU A 49 -0.26 -1.38 4.10
C GLU A 49 -0.78 -2.71 4.66
N ARG A 50 -1.99 -2.75 5.22
CA ARG A 50 -2.62 -4.00 5.69
C ARG A 50 -3.10 -4.90 4.56
N CYS A 51 -3.34 -4.37 3.36
CA CYS A 51 -3.68 -5.16 2.18
C CYS A 51 -2.44 -5.75 1.48
N LEU A 52 -1.29 -5.08 1.59
CA LEU A 52 -0.05 -5.50 0.91
C LEU A 52 0.37 -6.93 1.20
N PRO A 53 0.31 -7.41 2.46
CA PRO A 53 0.60 -8.80 2.74
C PRO A 53 -0.18 -9.71 1.78
N GLN A 54 -1.53 -9.69 1.79
CA GLN A 54 -2.36 -10.63 1.02
C GLN A 54 -1.98 -10.63 -0.46
N LEU A 55 -1.80 -9.43 -1.01
CA LEU A 55 -1.40 -9.24 -2.40
C LEU A 55 -0.02 -9.84 -2.70
N VAL A 56 0.94 -9.72 -1.77
CA VAL A 56 2.26 -10.35 -1.92
C VAL A 56 2.15 -11.87 -1.87
N HIS A 57 1.36 -12.42 -0.94
CA HIS A 57 1.12 -13.86 -0.87
C HIS A 57 0.50 -14.38 -2.18
N ASP A 58 -0.55 -13.74 -2.68
CA ASP A 58 -1.21 -14.11 -3.92
C ASP A 58 -0.26 -13.99 -5.12
N ALA A 59 0.57 -12.95 -5.17
CA ALA A 59 1.59 -12.81 -6.20
C ALA A 59 2.62 -13.95 -6.15
N ARG A 60 3.08 -14.34 -4.95
CA ARG A 60 3.97 -15.49 -4.76
C ARG A 60 3.31 -16.80 -5.19
N ALA A 61 2.04 -17.02 -4.83
CA ALA A 61 1.27 -18.20 -5.21
C ALA A 61 1.07 -18.31 -6.73
N ASN A 62 0.97 -17.17 -7.42
CA ASN A 62 0.91 -17.07 -8.88
C ASN A 62 2.28 -17.17 -9.58
N GLY A 63 3.37 -17.44 -8.84
CA GLY A 63 4.69 -17.69 -9.39
C GLY A 63 5.58 -16.46 -9.57
N HIS A 64 5.17 -15.27 -9.12
CA HIS A 64 6.00 -14.08 -9.20
C HIS A 64 7.21 -14.18 -8.27
N GLY A 65 8.37 -13.75 -8.77
CA GLY A 65 9.62 -13.74 -8.02
C GLY A 65 9.71 -12.57 -7.04
N TRP A 66 10.53 -12.72 -5.99
CA TRP A 66 10.80 -11.64 -5.03
C TRP A 66 11.36 -10.36 -5.67
N THR A 67 12.08 -10.48 -6.79
CA THR A 67 12.57 -9.32 -7.55
C THR A 67 11.45 -8.50 -8.19
N GLU A 68 10.42 -9.16 -8.71
CA GLU A 68 9.27 -8.48 -9.33
C GLU A 68 8.40 -7.82 -8.26
N ILE A 69 8.16 -8.54 -7.17
CA ILE A 69 7.40 -8.06 -6.01
C ILE A 69 8.10 -6.86 -5.38
N ALA A 70 9.41 -6.95 -5.12
CA ALA A 70 10.16 -5.82 -4.56
C ALA A 70 10.13 -4.60 -5.47
N ARG A 71 10.24 -4.79 -6.79
CA ARG A 71 10.11 -3.70 -7.77
C ARG A 71 8.73 -3.03 -7.67
N ALA A 72 7.65 -3.81 -7.58
CA ALA A 72 6.29 -3.28 -7.44
C ALA A 72 6.10 -2.53 -6.11
N LEU A 73 6.69 -3.03 -5.03
CA LEU A 73 6.68 -2.40 -3.71
C LEU A 73 7.61 -1.17 -3.61
N GLY A 74 8.41 -0.90 -4.65
CA GLY A 74 9.40 0.19 -4.62
C GLY A 74 10.54 -0.04 -3.62
N THR A 75 10.84 -1.30 -3.30
CA THR A 75 11.91 -1.70 -2.38
C THR A 75 12.89 -2.67 -3.05
N ASN A 76 13.83 -3.23 -2.28
CA ASN A 76 14.74 -4.27 -2.73
C ASN A 76 14.25 -5.68 -2.32
N PRO A 77 14.72 -6.76 -2.97
CA PRO A 77 14.26 -8.12 -2.69
C PRO A 77 14.49 -8.58 -1.25
N ALA A 78 15.59 -8.18 -0.61
CA ALA A 78 15.88 -8.58 0.76
C ALA A 78 14.87 -7.97 1.75
N GLU A 79 14.51 -6.70 1.55
CA GLU A 79 13.48 -6.03 2.35
C GLU A 79 12.09 -6.65 2.12
N ALA A 80 11.76 -7.00 0.88
CA ALA A 80 10.49 -7.66 0.57
C ALA A 80 10.38 -9.05 1.22
N ILE A 81 11.44 -9.85 1.16
CA ILE A 81 11.53 -11.15 1.84
C ILE A 81 11.40 -10.95 3.35
N LEU A 82 12.18 -10.04 3.92
CA LEU A 82 12.16 -9.79 5.35
C LEU A 82 10.76 -9.37 5.84
N ARG A 83 10.02 -8.57 5.07
CA ARG A 83 8.71 -8.08 5.49
C ARG A 83 7.55 -9.03 5.21
N PHE A 84 7.62 -9.85 4.16
CA PHE A 84 6.46 -10.59 3.65
C PHE A 84 6.67 -12.09 3.45
N ASP A 85 7.88 -12.62 3.60
CA ASP A 85 8.10 -14.07 3.57
C ASP A 85 7.52 -14.70 4.84
N PRO A 86 6.64 -15.72 4.73
CA PRO A 86 6.10 -16.42 5.90
C PRO A 86 7.16 -17.03 6.83
N GLU A 87 8.35 -17.33 6.32
CA GLU A 87 9.47 -17.83 7.13
C GLU A 87 10.23 -16.71 7.85
N SER A 88 9.92 -15.44 7.56
CA SER A 88 10.57 -14.30 8.18
C SER A 88 10.08 -14.06 9.62
N PRO A 89 10.98 -13.80 10.58
CA PRO A 89 10.61 -13.53 11.97
C PRO A 89 9.82 -12.23 12.18
N ILE A 90 9.82 -11.31 11.20
CA ILE A 90 9.10 -10.03 11.31
C ILE A 90 7.89 -9.94 10.38
N ALA A 91 7.57 -10.99 9.63
CA ALA A 91 6.37 -11.00 8.81
C ALA A 91 5.12 -10.87 9.69
N ASP A 92 4.12 -10.13 9.22
CA ASP A 92 2.88 -9.92 9.97
C ASP A 92 2.09 -11.23 10.08
N GLY A 93 2.29 -11.97 11.18
CA GLY A 93 1.61 -13.23 11.47
C GLY A 93 0.13 -13.09 11.84
N ARG A 94 -0.47 -11.89 11.78
CA ARG A 94 -1.92 -11.69 11.98
C ARG A 94 -2.74 -12.08 10.75
N TRP A 95 -2.08 -12.54 9.70
CA TRP A 95 -2.73 -13.19 8.59
C TRP A 95 -3.29 -14.56 8.98
N PRO A 96 -4.46 -14.94 8.43
CA PRO A 96 -5.06 -16.25 8.64
C PRO A 96 -4.31 -17.38 7.92
#